data_AF-A0A7L0KLM0-F1
#
_entry.id   AF-A0A7L0KLM0-F1
#
_cell.length_a   1.000
_cell.length_b   1.000
_cell.length_c   1.000
_cell.angle_alpha   90.00
_cell.angle_beta   90.00
_cell.angle_gamma   90.00
#
_symmetry.space_group_name_H-M   'P 1'
#
loop_
_entity.id
_entity.type
_entity.pdbx_description
1 polymer ?
#
loop_
_entity_poly.entity_id
_entity_poly.type
_entity_poly.pdbx_seq_one_letter_code
_entity_poly.pdbx_strand_id
1 'polypeptide(L)'
;EQRFEETFALERKGFPPAQRRFAQAALSNMLGGMGYFHGHSLVRSPLHEHPVPYPESSLFTAVPSRSFFPRGFLWDEGFHQLLLARWDPELSREVIAHWLDLMNAEGWIPREQILGEEARAK
;
A
#
# COMPACT_ATOMS: atom_id res chain seq x y z
N GLU A 1 -13.03 -16.40 9.22
CA GLU A 1 -14.36 -16.35 8.59
C GLU A 1 -15.34 -15.46 9.35
N GLN A 2 -15.52 -15.66 10.67
CA GLN A 2 -16.43 -14.84 11.49
C GLN A 2 -16.20 -13.32 11.36
N ARG A 3 -14.96 -12.83 11.60
CA ARG A 3 -14.60 -11.40 11.44
C ARG A 3 -14.98 -10.85 10.06
N PHE A 4 -14.82 -11.63 8.99
CA PHE A 4 -15.17 -11.22 7.61
C PHE A 4 -16.67 -10.99 7.44
N GLU A 5 -17.49 -11.89 7.98
CA GLU A 5 -18.95 -11.72 7.92
C GLU A 5 -19.45 -10.60 8.86
N GLU A 6 -18.78 -10.39 9.99
CA GLU A 6 -19.06 -9.25 10.87
C GLU A 6 -18.78 -7.91 10.15
N THR A 7 -17.65 -7.80 9.47
CA THR A 7 -17.24 -6.59 8.74
C THR A 7 -18.08 -6.32 7.48
N PHE A 8 -18.25 -7.31 6.60
CA PHE A 8 -18.81 -7.08 5.26
C PHE A 8 -20.26 -7.52 5.10
N ALA A 9 -20.77 -8.36 6.00
CA ALA A 9 -22.17 -8.80 6.04
C ALA A 9 -22.66 -9.43 4.73
N LEU A 10 -21.81 -10.17 4.01
CA LEU A 10 -22.15 -10.61 2.66
C LEU A 10 -23.21 -11.73 2.67
N GLU A 11 -23.20 -12.59 3.68
CA GLU A 11 -24.27 -13.58 3.86
C GLU A 11 -25.61 -12.91 4.15
N ARG A 12 -25.61 -11.93 5.07
CA ARG A 12 -26.84 -11.16 5.38
C ARG A 12 -27.37 -10.37 4.19
N LYS A 13 -26.49 -9.95 3.27
CA LYS A 13 -26.85 -9.29 2.01
C LYS A 13 -27.32 -10.24 0.91
N GLY A 14 -27.37 -11.56 1.18
CA GLY A 14 -27.87 -12.56 0.24
C GLY A 14 -26.86 -13.00 -0.84
N PHE A 15 -25.56 -12.72 -0.66
CA PHE A 15 -24.56 -13.15 -1.63
C PHE A 15 -24.30 -14.67 -1.54
N PRO A 16 -24.23 -15.38 -2.70
CA PRO A 16 -24.05 -16.82 -2.72
C PRO A 16 -22.66 -17.23 -2.20
N PRO A 17 -22.49 -18.46 -1.68
CA PRO A 17 -21.23 -18.92 -1.09
C PRO A 17 -20.01 -18.75 -2.00
N ALA A 18 -20.16 -18.90 -3.32
CA ALA A 18 -19.08 -18.70 -4.27
C ALA A 18 -18.56 -17.25 -4.29
N GLN A 19 -19.46 -16.26 -4.26
CA GLN A 19 -19.08 -14.84 -4.25
C GLN A 19 -18.48 -14.42 -2.91
N ARG A 20 -18.96 -15.00 -1.80
CA ARG A 20 -18.37 -14.79 -0.47
C ARG A 20 -16.92 -15.30 -0.41
N ARG A 21 -16.67 -16.51 -0.92
CA ARG A 21 -15.30 -17.07 -1.02
C ARG A 21 -14.40 -16.23 -1.93
N PHE A 22 -14.93 -15.76 -3.06
CA PHE A 22 -14.21 -14.85 -3.94
C PHE A 22 -13.82 -13.54 -3.22
N ALA A 23 -14.75 -12.91 -2.51
CA ALA A 23 -14.49 -11.68 -1.77
C ALA A 23 -13.47 -11.88 -0.65
N GLN A 24 -13.53 -13.01 0.07
CA GLN A 24 -12.52 -13.39 1.05
C GLN A 24 -11.15 -13.55 0.40
N ALA A 25 -11.05 -14.23 -0.74
CA ALA A 25 -9.79 -14.40 -1.46
C ALA A 25 -9.25 -13.05 -1.97
N ALA A 26 -10.11 -12.16 -2.45
CA ALA A 26 -9.71 -10.83 -2.92
C ALA A 26 -9.12 -9.98 -1.78
N LEU A 27 -9.78 -9.91 -0.63
CA LEU A 27 -9.27 -9.20 0.55
C LEU A 27 -7.97 -9.83 1.06
N SER A 28 -7.93 -11.15 1.20
CA SER A 28 -6.74 -11.87 1.67
C SER A 28 -5.52 -11.66 0.77
N ASN A 29 -5.72 -11.60 -0.55
CA ASN A 29 -4.63 -11.31 -1.49
C ASN A 29 -4.13 -9.86 -1.36
N MET A 30 -5.03 -8.89 -1.17
CA MET A 30 -4.65 -7.49 -0.92
C MET A 30 -3.82 -7.38 0.37
N LEU A 31 -4.31 -7.98 1.47
CA LEU A 31 -3.59 -8.00 2.75
C LEU A 31 -2.24 -8.72 2.64
N GLY A 32 -2.20 -9.85 1.91
CA GLY A 32 -0.95 -10.58 1.64
C GLY A 32 0.01 -9.86 0.68
N GLY A 33 -0.42 -8.76 0.07
CA GLY A 33 0.44 -7.84 -0.68
C GLY A 33 1.07 -6.75 0.19
N MET A 34 0.66 -6.59 1.45
CA MET A 34 1.26 -5.60 2.33
C MET A 34 2.72 -5.95 2.65
N GLY A 35 3.58 -4.94 2.64
CA GLY A 35 5.02 -5.10 2.86
C GLY A 35 5.63 -3.91 3.59
N TYR A 36 6.80 -4.16 4.19
CA TYR A 36 7.65 -3.13 4.77
C TYR A 36 8.88 -2.94 3.89
N PHE A 37 9.10 -1.71 3.44
CA PHE A 37 10.17 -1.32 2.53
C PHE A 37 11.08 -0.32 3.21
N HIS A 38 12.39 -0.40 2.96
CA HIS A 38 13.38 0.48 3.58
C HIS A 38 14.53 0.78 2.63
N GLY A 39 15.01 2.02 2.65
CA GLY A 39 16.21 2.45 1.92
C GLY A 39 16.03 3.81 1.26
N HIS A 40 16.93 4.11 0.31
CA HIS A 40 16.92 5.35 -0.44
C HIS A 40 16.08 5.26 -1.71
N SER A 41 15.24 6.26 -1.94
CA SER A 41 14.69 6.57 -3.27
C SER A 41 15.70 7.37 -4.11
N LEU A 42 15.50 7.41 -5.43
CA LEU A 42 16.20 8.34 -6.32
C LEU A 42 15.25 9.44 -6.77
N VAL A 43 15.64 10.69 -6.59
CA VAL A 43 14.82 11.87 -6.93
C VAL A 43 15.60 12.78 -7.87
N ARG A 44 14.88 13.34 -8.86
CA ARG A 44 15.42 14.36 -9.75
C ARG A 44 14.63 15.66 -9.54
N SER A 45 15.36 16.73 -9.25
CA SER A 45 14.82 18.09 -9.15
C SER A 45 15.51 19.00 -10.17
N PRO A 46 14.95 20.19 -10.48
CA PRO A 46 15.60 21.15 -11.36
C PRO A 46 16.99 21.62 -10.89
N LEU A 47 17.33 21.37 -9.62
CA LEU A 47 18.61 21.74 -9.01
C LEU A 47 19.75 20.76 -9.32
N HIS A 48 19.44 19.56 -9.81
CA HIS A 48 20.43 18.51 -10.04
C HIS A 48 20.32 17.96 -11.47
N GLU A 49 21.47 17.82 -12.15
CA GLU A 49 21.53 17.27 -13.51
C GLU A 49 21.14 15.79 -13.54
N HIS A 50 21.57 15.04 -12.52
CA HIS A 50 21.35 13.60 -12.36
C HIS A 50 20.45 13.29 -11.15
N PRO A 51 19.74 12.13 -11.15
CA PRO A 51 19.02 11.68 -9.96
C PRO A 51 19.96 11.50 -8.77
N VAL A 52 19.54 11.99 -7.61
CA VAL A 52 20.30 11.89 -6.36
C VAL A 52 19.54 11.03 -5.34
N PRO A 53 20.26 10.36 -4.42
CA PRO A 53 19.62 9.68 -3.30
C PRO A 53 18.79 10.66 -2.47
N TYR A 54 17.54 10.30 -2.23
CA TYR A 54 16.67 10.95 -1.26
C TYR A 54 17.00 10.45 0.15
N PRO A 55 16.69 11.20 1.23
CA PRO A 55 16.85 10.71 2.59
C PRO A 55 16.28 9.30 2.76
N GLU A 56 16.98 8.48 3.56
CA GLU A 56 16.55 7.13 3.85
C GLU A 56 15.20 7.15 4.58
N SER A 57 14.29 6.28 4.16
CA SER A 57 12.93 6.23 4.69
C SER A 57 12.42 4.81 4.74
N SER A 58 11.30 4.63 5.45
CA SER A 58 10.61 3.35 5.54
C SER A 58 9.14 3.51 5.16
N LEU A 59 8.58 2.51 4.51
CA LEU A 59 7.19 2.51 4.10
C LEU A 59 6.55 1.15 4.40
N PHE A 60 5.51 1.16 5.21
CA PHE A 60 4.60 0.03 5.36
C PHE A 60 3.34 0.29 4.54
N THR A 61 3.08 -0.53 3.52
CA THR A 61 2.03 -0.25 2.52
C THR A 61 1.54 -1.52 1.82
N ALA A 62 0.34 -1.47 1.25
CA ALA A 62 -0.09 -2.43 0.24
C ALA A 62 0.60 -2.16 -1.11
N VAL A 63 0.65 -3.19 -1.96
CA VAL A 63 1.23 -3.10 -3.31
C VAL A 63 0.20 -3.48 -4.37
N PRO A 64 0.17 -2.83 -5.55
CA PRO A 64 -0.83 -3.14 -6.59
C PRO A 64 -0.71 -4.57 -7.12
N SER A 65 0.52 -5.09 -7.21
CA SER A 65 0.78 -6.46 -7.65
C SER A 65 2.11 -6.97 -7.11
N ARG A 66 2.08 -8.08 -6.38
CA ARG A 66 3.30 -8.74 -5.88
C ARG A 66 4.26 -9.18 -6.99
N SER A 67 3.77 -9.40 -8.21
CA SER A 67 4.59 -9.91 -9.32
C SER A 67 5.13 -8.80 -10.23
N PHE A 68 4.34 -7.75 -10.46
CA PHE A 68 4.69 -6.69 -11.42
C PHE A 68 5.03 -5.36 -10.76
N PHE A 69 4.43 -5.06 -9.61
CA PHE A 69 4.55 -3.77 -8.92
C PHE A 69 4.71 -3.98 -7.41
N PRO A 70 5.78 -4.65 -6.93
CA PRO A 70 5.94 -5.00 -5.53
C PRO A 70 6.47 -3.83 -4.69
N ARG A 71 5.80 -2.67 -4.78
CA ARG A 71 6.20 -1.42 -4.12
C ARG A 71 5.01 -0.48 -3.94
N GLY A 72 5.20 0.56 -3.13
CA GLY A 72 4.17 1.55 -2.84
C GLY A 72 3.89 2.48 -4.01
N PHE A 73 2.61 2.69 -4.32
CA PHE A 73 2.14 3.71 -5.27
C PHE A 73 1.12 4.60 -4.57
N LEU A 74 1.37 5.91 -4.55
CA LEU A 74 0.64 6.87 -3.72
C LEU A 74 -0.86 6.88 -4.02
N TRP A 75 -1.22 6.86 -5.31
CA TRP A 75 -2.62 6.94 -5.74
C TRP A 75 -3.34 5.60 -5.61
N ASP A 76 -2.68 4.47 -5.91
CA ASP A 76 -3.23 3.12 -5.70
C ASP A 76 -3.54 2.88 -4.22
N GLU A 77 -2.69 3.37 -3.31
CA GLU A 77 -2.88 3.17 -1.88
C GLU A 77 -4.22 3.75 -1.39
N GLY A 78 -4.65 4.88 -1.95
CA GLY A 78 -5.97 5.43 -1.64
C GLY A 78 -7.11 4.42 -1.86
N PHE A 79 -7.03 3.61 -2.91
CA PHE A 79 -8.01 2.55 -3.19
C PHE A 79 -7.84 1.33 -2.27
N HIS A 80 -6.60 0.95 -1.94
CA HIS A 80 -6.36 -0.11 -0.94
C HIS A 80 -6.99 0.24 0.41
N GLN A 81 -6.86 1.49 0.84
CA GLN A 81 -7.39 1.98 2.11
C GLN A 81 -8.91 1.94 2.20
N LEU A 82 -9.65 2.04 1.08
CA LEU A 82 -11.12 1.88 1.08
C LEU A 82 -11.56 0.49 1.59
N LEU A 83 -10.73 -0.53 1.38
CA LEU A 83 -10.97 -1.88 1.91
C LEU A 83 -10.30 -2.06 3.27
N LEU A 84 -9.03 -1.64 3.41
CA LEU A 84 -8.27 -1.82 4.64
C LEU A 84 -8.93 -1.13 5.83
N ALA A 85 -9.39 0.11 5.67
CA ALA A 85 -10.05 0.86 6.75
C ALA A 85 -11.36 0.22 7.22
N ARG A 86 -12.02 -0.60 6.38
CA ARG A 86 -13.21 -1.36 6.77
C ARG A 86 -12.84 -2.62 7.55
N TRP A 87 -11.74 -3.26 7.17
CA TRP A 87 -11.23 -4.48 7.78
C TRP A 87 -10.52 -4.23 9.11
N ASP A 88 -9.63 -3.24 9.14
CA ASP A 88 -8.72 -2.93 10.23
C ASP A 88 -8.36 -1.42 10.24
N PRO A 89 -9.12 -0.59 11.00
CA PRO A 89 -8.89 0.86 11.06
C PRO A 89 -7.55 1.25 11.69
N GLU A 90 -7.01 0.44 12.62
CA GLU A 90 -5.71 0.71 13.24
C GLU A 90 -4.59 0.51 12.23
N LEU A 91 -4.62 -0.61 11.51
CA LEU A 91 -3.66 -0.89 10.44
C LEU A 91 -3.72 0.16 9.33
N SER A 92 -4.92 0.64 8.98
CA SER A 92 -5.10 1.73 8.02
C SER A 92 -4.41 3.02 8.45
N ARG A 93 -4.51 3.37 9.74
CA ARG A 93 -3.83 4.56 10.30
C ARG A 93 -2.32 4.42 10.26
N GLU A 94 -1.77 3.25 10.56
CA GLU A 94 -0.34 2.98 10.47
C GLU A 94 0.18 3.18 9.05
N VAL A 95 -0.52 2.61 8.04
CA VAL A 95 -0.13 2.78 6.63
C VAL A 95 -0.19 4.24 6.20
N ILE A 96 -1.27 4.96 6.55
CA ILE A 96 -1.41 6.38 6.22
C ILE A 96 -0.30 7.21 6.89
N ALA A 97 0.03 6.94 8.15
CA ALA A 97 1.11 7.61 8.86
C ALA A 97 2.46 7.41 8.14
N HIS A 98 2.78 6.16 7.77
CA HIS A 98 3.99 5.86 7.00
C HIS A 98 4.05 6.61 5.66
N TRP A 99 2.93 6.77 4.94
CA TRP A 99 2.89 7.57 3.71
C TRP A 99 3.09 9.07 3.97
N LEU A 100 2.56 9.60 5.06
CA LEU A 100 2.72 11.01 5.44
C LEU A 100 4.14 11.32 5.91
N ASP A 101 4.84 10.37 6.54
CA ASP A 101 6.25 10.51 6.94
C ASP A 101 7.21 10.67 5.73
N LEU A 102 6.76 10.29 4.52
CA LEU A 102 7.52 10.49 3.28
C LEU A 102 7.39 11.91 2.72
N MET A 103 6.53 12.74 3.30
CA MET A 103 6.29 14.10 2.84
C MET A 103 7.51 14.99 3.15
N ASN A 104 7.93 15.74 2.16
CA ASN A 104 9.04 16.68 2.30
C ASN A 104 8.59 18.06 2.81
N ALA A 105 9.53 18.97 3.04
CA ALA A 105 9.25 20.31 3.55
C ALA A 105 8.32 21.14 2.61
N GLU A 106 8.28 20.82 1.32
CA GLU A 106 7.40 21.45 0.33
C GLU A 106 6.03 20.74 0.19
N GLY A 107 5.76 19.70 0.98
CA GLY A 107 4.50 18.95 0.91
C GLY A 107 4.46 17.87 -0.18
N TRP A 108 5.59 17.57 -0.83
CA TRP A 108 5.68 16.57 -1.88
C TRP A 108 5.93 15.17 -1.31
N ILE A 109 5.17 14.19 -1.82
CA ILE A 109 5.37 12.76 -1.59
C ILE A 109 5.67 12.12 -2.95
N PRO A 110 6.74 11.30 -3.10
CA PRO A 110 6.99 10.59 -4.35
C PRO A 110 5.82 9.66 -4.71
N ARG A 111 5.36 9.74 -5.96
CA ARG A 111 4.19 8.97 -6.45
C ARG A 111 4.40 7.45 -6.43
N GLU A 112 5.64 7.01 -6.53
CA GLU A 112 6.07 5.62 -6.61
C GLU A 112 7.31 5.47 -5.72
N GLN A 113 7.28 4.48 -4.83
CA GLN A 113 8.24 4.35 -3.73
C GLN A 113 9.18 3.20 -4.01
N ILE A 114 10.33 3.51 -4.61
CA ILE A 114 11.37 2.53 -4.98
C ILE A 114 12.49 2.61 -3.94
N LEU A 115 12.29 1.95 -2.79
CA LEU A 115 13.19 2.03 -1.64
C LEU A 115 14.20 0.86 -1.65
N GLY A 116 15.48 1.19 -1.81
CA GLY A 116 16.57 0.20 -1.74
C GLY A 116 16.84 -0.54 -3.05
N GLU A 117 17.82 -1.44 -3.04
CA GLU A 117 18.25 -2.19 -4.25
C GLU A 117 17.23 -3.23 -4.69
N GLU A 118 16.57 -3.90 -3.75
CA GLU A 118 15.56 -4.94 -4.06
C GLU A 118 14.39 -4.35 -4.86
N ALA A 119 13.87 -3.19 -4.43
CA ALA A 119 12.79 -2.51 -5.15
C ALA A 119 13.22 -2.00 -6.53
N ARG A 120 14.50 -1.66 -6.72
CA ARG A 120 15.07 -1.21 -8.00
C ARG A 120 15.31 -2.35 -8.99
N ALA A 121 15.47 -3.58 -8.51
CA ALA A 121 15.66 -4.75 -9.35
C ALA A 121 14.38 -5.25 -10.05
N LYS A 122 13.25 -4.55 -9.86
CA LYS A 122 11.93 -4.89 -10.38
C LYS A 122 11.35 -3.76 -11.22
#